data_AF-A0A0K1DZ50-F1
#
_entry.id   AF-A0A0K1DZ50-F1
#
_cell.length_a   1.000
_cell.length_b   1.000
_cell.length_c   1.000
_cell.angle_alpha   90.00
_cell.angle_beta   90.00
_cell.angle_gamma   90.00
#
_symmetry.space_group_name_H-M   'P 1'
#
loop_
_entity.id
_entity.type
_entity.pdbx_description
1 polymer ?
#
loop_
_entity_poly.entity_id
_entity_poly.type
_entity_poly.pdbx_seq_one_letter_code
_entity_poly.pdbx_strand_id
1 'polypeptide(L)' 'MKALVALIAATLIYILIMTLTYVALVLRSPPGHNKPKATEVLAILLLGAVFFVLGYLLLVGLG' A
#
# COMPACT_ATOMS: atom_id res chain seq x y z
N MET A 1 1.53 -5.06 22.01
CA MET A 1 1.20 -6.17 21.08
C MET A 1 -0.07 -5.93 20.27
N LYS A 2 -1.25 -5.70 20.87
CA LYS A 2 -2.52 -5.51 20.13
C LYS A 2 -2.47 -4.41 19.06
N ALA A 3 -1.91 -3.25 19.40
CA ALA A 3 -1.84 -2.11 18.48
C ALA A 3 -0.83 -2.32 17.32
N LEU A 4 0.27 -3.05 17.55
CA LEU A 4 1.21 -3.42 16.49
C LEU A 4 0.56 -4.37 15.48
N VAL A 5 -0.21 -5.36 15.96
CA VAL A 5 -0.98 -6.27 15.09
C VAL A 5 -2.02 -5.49 14.29
N ALA A 6 -2.72 -4.53 14.91
CA ALA A 6 -3.65 -3.65 14.21
C ALA A 6 -2.96 -2.81 13.11
N LEU A 7 -1.77 -2.28 13.38
CA LEU A 7 -0.98 -1.53 12.40
C LEU A 7 -0.55 -2.39 11.21
N ILE A 8 -0.07 -3.62 11.46
CA ILE A 8 0.28 -4.57 10.41
C ILE A 8 -0.95 -4.89 9.55
N ALA A 9 -2.08 -5.22 10.18
CA ALA A 9 -3.33 -5.50 9.48
C ALA A 9 -3.79 -4.30 8.63
N ALA A 10 -3.77 -3.10 9.20
CA ALA A 10 -4.13 -1.87 8.48
C ALA A 10 -3.21 -1.62 7.27
N THR A 11 -1.92 -1.87 7.41
CA THR A 11 -0.94 -1.71 6.32
C THR A 11 -1.21 -2.70 5.19
N LEU A 12 -1.47 -3.97 5.51
CA LEU A 12 -1.80 -4.99 4.52
C LEU A 12 -3.10 -4.65 3.78
N ILE A 13 -4.12 -4.19 4.49
CA ILE A 13 -5.37 -3.73 3.90
C ILE A 13 -5.14 -2.53 2.98
N TYR A 14 -4.33 -1.56 3.39
CA TYR A 14 -3.98 -0.40 2.57
C TYR A 14 -3.29 -0.80 1.27
N ILE A 15 -2.26 -1.67 1.33
CA ILE A 15 -1.56 -2.18 0.15
C ILE A 15 -2.53 -2.94 -0.78
N LEU A 16 -3.41 -3.76 -0.20
CA LEU A 16 -4.41 -4.52 -0.97
C LEU A 16 -5.35 -3.58 -1.72
N ILE A 17 -5.90 -2.57 -1.06
CA ILE A 17 -6.78 -1.56 -1.69
C ILE A 17 -6.04 -0.84 -2.81
N MET A 18 -4.83 -0.34 -2.55
CA MET A 18 -4.02 0.33 -3.57
C MET A 18 -3.76 -0.54 -4.78
N THR A 19 -3.45 -1.82 -4.55
CA THR A 19 -3.22 -2.80 -5.63
C THR A 19 -4.49 -3.05 -6.43
N LEU A 20 -5.65 -3.23 -5.79
CA LEU A 20 -6.93 -3.42 -6.48
C LEU A 20 -7.33 -2.19 -7.29
N THR A 21 -7.17 -0.99 -6.73
CA THR A 21 -7.40 0.28 -7.44
C THR A 21 -6.50 0.39 -8.66
N TYR A 22 -5.22 0.08 -8.50
CA TYR A 22 -4.26 0.09 -9.60
C TYR A 22 -4.63 -0.90 -10.70
N VAL A 23 -4.97 -2.14 -10.35
CA VAL A 23 -5.41 -3.15 -11.32
C VAL A 23 -6.65 -2.68 -12.07
N ALA A 24 -7.64 -2.09 -11.38
CA ALA A 24 -8.83 -1.55 -12.02
C ALA A 24 -8.50 -0.44 -13.04
N LEU A 25 -7.51 0.41 -12.74
CA LEU A 25 -7.03 1.44 -13.66
C LEU A 25 -6.28 0.84 -14.87
N VAL A 26 -5.41 -0.14 -14.64
CA VAL A 26 -4.68 -0.85 -15.70
C VAL A 26 -5.65 -1.52 -16.66
N LEU A 27 -6.68 -2.20 -16.15
CA LEU A 27 -7.70 -2.87 -16.97
C LEU A 27 -8.54 -1.89 -17.81
N ARG A 28 -8.74 -0.66 -17.33
CA ARG A 28 -9.45 0.41 -18.06
C ARG A 28 -8.56 1.21 -19.01
N SER A 29 -7.25 1.01 -18.98
CA SER A 29 -6.31 1.82 -19.74
C SER A 29 -6.31 1.46 -21.23
N PRO A 30 -6.00 2.41 -22.13
CA PRO A 30 -5.92 2.15 -23.57
C PRO A 30 -4.87 1.07 -23.92
N PRO A 31 -4.97 0.44 -25.10
CA PRO A 31 -3.99 -0.51 -25.59
C PRO A 31 -2.57 0.08 -25.55
N GLY A 32 -1.63 -0.63 -24.93
CA GLY A 32 -0.25 -0.16 -24.73
C GLY A 32 0.05 0.41 -23.34
N HIS A 33 -0.99 0.78 -22.57
CA HIS A 33 -0.88 1.22 -21.17
C HIS A 33 -1.57 0.26 -20.19
N ASN A 34 -2.24 -0.76 -20.71
CA ASN A 34 -2.99 -1.77 -19.96
C ASN A 34 -2.12 -2.91 -19.39
N LYS A 35 -0.84 -2.67 -19.14
CA LYS A 35 0.07 -3.65 -18.53
C LYS A 35 0.65 -3.08 -17.24
N PRO A 36 0.70 -3.90 -16.18
CA PRO A 36 1.29 -3.45 -14.93
C PRO A 36 2.77 -3.17 -15.12
N LYS A 37 3.24 -2.00 -14.68
CA LYS A 37 4.65 -1.63 -14.71
C LYS A 37 5.30 -1.92 -13.36
N ALA A 38 6.49 -2.51 -13.39
CA ALA A 38 7.25 -2.80 -12.18
C ALA A 38 7.47 -1.55 -11.30
N THR A 39 7.68 -0.38 -11.92
CA THR A 39 7.84 0.91 -11.21
C THR A 39 6.58 1.32 -10.44
N GLU A 40 5.39 1.04 -10.97
CA GLU A 40 4.11 1.40 -10.35
C GLU A 40 3.81 0.45 -9.18
N VAL A 41 4.10 -0.85 -9.35
CA VAL A 41 4.03 -1.84 -8.25
C VAL A 41 5.02 -1.48 -7.14
N LEU A 42 6.24 -1.09 -7.48
CA LEU A 42 7.25 -0.68 -6.52
C LEU A 42 6.83 0.59 -5.76
N ALA A 43 6.15 1.52 -6.43
CA ALA A 43 5.57 2.69 -5.77
C ALA A 43 4.50 2.31 -4.75
N ILE A 44 3.61 1.36 -5.05
CA ILE A 44 2.60 0.86 -4.09
C ILE A 44 3.28 0.26 -2.85
N LEU A 45 4.34 -0.54 -3.04
CA LEU A 45 5.08 -1.13 -1.93
C LEU A 45 5.79 -0.07 -1.09
N LEU A 46 6.41 0.94 -1.72
CA LEU A 46 7.04 2.07 -1.02
C LEU A 46 6.01 2.86 -0.21
N LEU A 47 4.83 3.15 -0.78
CA LEU A 47 3.75 3.81 -0.05
C LEU A 47 3.29 2.99 1.16
N GLY A 48 3.16 1.67 1.01
CA GLY A 48 2.88 0.76 2.11
C GLY A 48 3.95 0.79 3.21
N ALA A 49 5.22 0.79 2.83
CA ALA A 49 6.34 0.89 3.77
C ALA A 49 6.34 2.23 4.52
N VAL A 50 6.13 3.34 3.83
CA VAL A 50 6.04 4.67 4.43
C VAL A 50 4.85 4.74 5.40
N PHE A 51 3.69 4.23 5.00
CA PHE A 51 2.51 4.16 5.85
C PHE A 51 2.79 3.37 7.15
N PHE A 52 3.43 2.22 7.04
CA PHE A 52 3.81 1.41 8.21
C PHE A 52 4.80 2.14 9.11
N VAL A 53 5.86 2.73 8.56
CA VAL A 53 6.89 3.43 9.34
C VAL A 53 6.28 4.62 10.09
N LEU A 54 5.49 5.46 9.41
CA LEU A 54 4.84 6.61 10.04
C LEU A 54 3.84 6.16 11.11
N GLY A 55 3.04 5.12 10.83
CA GLY A 55 2.12 4.56 11.81
C GLY A 55 2.84 3.95 13.01
N TYR A 56 4.00 3.33 12.81
CA TYR A 56 4.81 2.77 13.88
C TYR A 56 5.44 3.87 14.75
N LEU A 57 6.00 4.91 14.13
CA LEU A 57 6.54 6.07 14.85
C LEU A 57 5.45 6.76 15.68
N LEU A 58 4.24 6.88 15.14
CA LEU A 58 3.09 7.39 15.88
C LEU A 58 2.73 6.49 17.07
N LEU A 59 2.70 5.17 16.86
CA LEU A 59 2.40 4.21 17.91
C LEU A 59 3.42 4.27 19.05
N VAL A 60 4.71 4.39 18.72
CA VAL A 60 5.80 4.51 19.70
C VAL A 60 5.80 5.89 20.36
N GLY A 61 5.47 6.95 19.63
CA GLY A 61 5.44 8.32 20.17
C GLY A 61 4.25 8.60 21.09
N LEU A 62 3.17 7.81 20.99
CA LEU A 62 1.97 7.92 21.82
C LEU A 62 1.89 6.88 22.96
N GLY A 63 2.78 5.88 22.96
CA GLY A 63 2.82 4.79 23.95
C GLY A 63 3.93 4.98 24.95
#